data_AF-A0A2V7VXE3-F1
#
_entry.id   AF-A0A2V7VXE3-F1
#
_cell.length_a   1.000
_cell.length_b   1.000
_cell.length_c   1.000
_cell.angle_alpha   90.00
_cell.angle_beta   90.00
_cell.angle_gamma   90.00
#
_symmetry.space_group_name_H-M   'P 1'
#
loop_
_entity.id
_entity.type
_entity.pdbx_description
1 polymer ?
#
loop_
_entity_poly.entity_id
_entity_poly.type
_entity_poly.pdbx_seq_one_letter_code
_entity_poly.pdbx_strand_id
1 'polypeptide(L)'
;MKRLILGIILILVASSAFAQQQFLYSAKFICGRTSAAEPAAFAFAPGAYFTSINVKNFSNTNITVQKRFSIGHFDEVPGQLSAFFAMPAPPSRTEEIECRSIYAHLNMPVGTFIEGYVEIRSPLELDVEGIYTLQSGTSVAMHMERVPKRP
;
A
#
# COMPACT_ATOMS: atom_id res chain seq x y z
N MET A 1 69.61 7.23 -25.17
CA MET A 1 68.45 8.10 -24.83
C MET A 1 67.20 7.23 -24.75
N LYS A 2 66.77 6.87 -23.54
CA LYS A 2 65.64 5.97 -23.26
C LYS A 2 64.33 6.77 -23.31
N ARG A 3 63.39 6.41 -24.19
CA ARG A 3 62.00 6.91 -24.14
C ARG A 3 61.15 5.85 -23.44
N LEU A 4 60.81 6.09 -22.18
CA LEU A 4 59.77 5.34 -21.46
C LEU A 4 58.42 5.88 -21.93
N ILE A 5 57.59 5.04 -22.55
CA ILE A 5 56.19 5.32 -22.82
C ILE A 5 55.40 4.73 -21.64
N LEU A 6 54.88 5.61 -20.79
CA LEU A 6 54.00 5.25 -19.68
C LEU A 6 52.57 5.12 -20.24
N GLY A 7 52.09 3.90 -20.44
CA GLY A 7 50.70 3.63 -20.81
C GLY A 7 49.79 3.73 -19.59
N ILE A 8 48.91 4.72 -19.57
CA ILE A 8 47.85 4.84 -18.56
C ILE A 8 46.70 3.93 -18.99
N ILE A 9 46.47 2.84 -18.24
CA ILE A 9 45.29 1.98 -18.39
C ILE A 9 44.18 2.56 -17.52
N LEU A 10 43.17 3.15 -18.15
CA LEU A 10 41.98 3.66 -17.48
C LEU A 10 41.00 2.49 -17.29
N ILE A 11 40.90 1.97 -16.06
CA ILE A 11 39.93 0.91 -15.72
C ILE A 11 38.57 1.59 -15.49
N LEU A 12 37.68 1.50 -16.48
CA LEU A 12 36.27 1.86 -16.34
C LEU A 12 35.58 0.79 -15.48
N VAL A 13 35.49 1.02 -14.17
CA VAL A 13 34.61 0.22 -13.30
C VAL A 13 33.18 0.72 -13.55
N ALA A 14 32.47 0.05 -14.45
CA ALA A 14 31.03 0.24 -14.58
C ALA A 14 30.34 -0.30 -13.33
N SER A 15 29.96 0.58 -12.40
CA SER A 15 29.11 0.21 -11.28
C SER A 15 27.71 -0.06 -11.82
N SER A 16 27.40 -1.32 -12.12
CA SER A 16 26.03 -1.77 -12.29
C SER A 16 25.33 -1.66 -10.93
N ALA A 17 24.60 -0.57 -10.72
CA ALA A 17 23.62 -0.51 -9.66
C ALA A 17 22.52 -1.53 -10.00
N PHE A 18 22.63 -2.73 -9.43
CA PHE A 18 21.52 -3.66 -9.41
C PHE A 18 20.40 -2.98 -8.62
N ALA A 19 19.38 -2.48 -9.32
CA ALA A 19 18.14 -2.11 -8.69
C ALA A 19 17.63 -3.37 -7.99
N GLN A 20 17.71 -3.41 -6.66
CA GLN A 20 17.20 -4.52 -5.88
C GLN A 20 15.70 -4.60 -6.19
N GLN A 21 15.27 -5.70 -6.81
CA GLN A 21 13.91 -5.87 -7.28
C GLN A 21 12.94 -5.67 -6.10
N GLN A 22 12.14 -4.61 -6.16
CA GLN A 22 11.12 -4.32 -5.15
C GLN A 22 9.77 -4.76 -5.70
N PHE A 23 9.08 -5.62 -4.95
CA PHE A 23 7.71 -5.99 -5.23
C PHE A 23 6.79 -4.88 -4.71
N LEU A 24 5.92 -4.40 -5.59
CA LEU A 24 4.97 -3.33 -5.29
C LEU A 24 3.55 -3.89 -5.33
N TYR A 25 2.73 -3.52 -4.35
CA TYR A 25 1.31 -3.80 -4.32
C TYR A 25 0.56 -2.50 -4.07
N SER A 26 -0.64 -2.39 -4.63
CA SER A 26 -1.51 -1.23 -4.44
C SER A 26 -2.93 -1.73 -4.20
N ALA A 27 -3.29 -1.84 -2.93
CA ALA A 27 -4.60 -2.30 -2.50
C ALA A 27 -5.52 -1.10 -2.26
N LYS A 28 -6.76 -1.17 -2.75
CA LYS A 28 -7.76 -0.14 -2.47
C LYS A 28 -8.19 -0.23 -1.00
N PHE A 29 -8.69 0.86 -0.43
CA PHE A 29 -9.42 0.83 0.83
C PHE A 29 -10.59 1.80 0.79
N ILE A 30 -11.59 1.50 1.61
CA ILE A 30 -12.71 2.37 1.93
C ILE A 30 -13.09 2.19 3.40
N CYS A 31 -13.26 3.30 4.11
CA CYS A 31 -13.51 3.32 5.54
C CYS A 31 -14.51 4.42 5.91
N GLY A 32 -15.24 4.21 6.99
CA GLY A 32 -16.10 5.22 7.58
C GLY A 32 -17.55 5.08 7.13
N ARG A 33 -18.34 6.16 7.26
CA ARG A 33 -19.77 6.10 6.97
C ARG A 33 -20.15 7.19 5.99
N THR A 34 -20.99 6.83 5.02
CA THR A 34 -21.66 7.80 4.15
C THR A 34 -23.15 7.86 4.49
N SER A 35 -23.73 9.04 4.31
CA SER A 35 -25.18 9.24 4.30
C SER A 35 -25.66 9.70 2.93
N ALA A 36 -26.96 9.57 2.66
CA ALA A 36 -27.56 9.97 1.39
C ALA A 36 -27.48 11.49 1.11
N ALA A 37 -27.11 12.31 2.11
CA ALA A 37 -27.02 13.76 2.00
C ALA A 37 -25.59 14.25 1.68
N GLU A 38 -24.59 13.38 1.72
CA GLU A 38 -23.19 13.76 1.51
C GLU A 38 -22.80 13.67 0.03
N PRO A 39 -21.84 14.47 -0.46
CA PRO A 39 -21.28 14.32 -1.81
C PRO A 39 -20.80 12.89 -2.12
N ALA A 40 -20.36 12.16 -1.10
CA ALA A 40 -20.02 10.75 -1.20
C ALA A 40 -21.16 9.85 -1.70
N ALA A 41 -22.43 10.23 -1.49
CA ALA A 41 -23.59 9.47 -1.93
C ALA A 41 -23.66 9.29 -3.46
N PHE A 42 -23.02 10.18 -4.24
CA PHE A 42 -22.96 10.06 -5.69
C PHE A 42 -21.97 8.98 -6.15
N ALA A 43 -20.99 8.62 -5.33
CA ALA A 43 -19.97 7.61 -5.64
C ALA A 43 -20.14 6.31 -4.84
N PHE A 44 -20.77 6.37 -3.67
CA PHE A 44 -20.88 5.29 -2.70
C PHE A 44 -22.30 5.14 -2.19
N ALA A 45 -22.77 3.89 -2.07
CA ALA A 45 -24.04 3.60 -1.43
C ALA A 45 -24.06 4.10 0.04
N PRO A 46 -25.19 4.58 0.57
CA PRO A 46 -25.28 4.96 1.97
C PRO A 46 -24.99 3.76 2.89
N GLY A 47 -24.08 3.92 3.86
CA GLY A 47 -23.76 2.86 4.82
C GLY A 47 -22.41 3.01 5.49
N ALA A 48 -22.07 2.03 6.32
CA ALA A 48 -20.77 1.91 6.99
C ALA A 48 -19.86 0.96 6.22
N TYR A 49 -18.67 1.45 5.91
CA TYR A 49 -17.65 0.78 5.12
C TYR A 49 -16.47 0.36 5.98
N PHE A 50 -16.01 -0.86 5.75
CA PHE A 50 -14.88 -1.46 6.43
C PHE A 50 -13.97 -2.14 5.43
N THR A 51 -12.67 -1.96 5.62
CA THR A 51 -11.62 -2.64 4.86
C THR A 51 -10.72 -3.39 5.82
N SER A 52 -10.37 -4.62 5.46
CA SER A 52 -9.27 -5.38 6.03
C SER A 52 -8.39 -5.92 4.90
N ILE A 53 -7.09 -5.69 4.97
CA ILE A 53 -6.11 -6.15 3.98
C ILE A 53 -5.10 -7.02 4.71
N ASN A 54 -5.04 -8.28 4.33
CA ASN A 54 -4.09 -9.25 4.82
C ASN A 54 -2.84 -9.23 3.94
N VAL A 55 -1.68 -9.12 4.59
CA VAL A 55 -0.37 -9.12 3.94
C VAL A 55 0.41 -10.30 4.52
N LYS A 56 0.56 -11.36 3.74
CA LYS A 56 1.24 -12.59 4.16
C LYS A 56 2.62 -12.69 3.53
N ASN A 57 3.62 -12.83 4.39
CA ASN A 57 4.95 -13.24 3.97
C ASN A 57 4.99 -14.77 3.90
N PHE A 58 4.87 -15.33 2.70
CA PHE A 58 4.93 -16.78 2.49
C PHE A 58 6.37 -17.33 2.42
N SER A 59 7.38 -16.47 2.55
CA SER A 59 8.78 -16.90 2.59
C SER A 59 9.19 -17.35 4.00
N ASN A 60 10.39 -17.93 4.08
CA ASN A 60 11.04 -18.33 5.33
C ASN A 60 11.92 -17.21 5.95
N THR A 61 11.88 -15.99 5.40
CA THR A 61 12.81 -14.91 5.76
C THR A 61 12.09 -13.75 6.44
N ASN A 62 12.66 -13.23 7.54
CA ASN A 62 12.19 -12.00 8.16
C ASN A 62 12.48 -10.82 7.24
N ILE A 63 11.44 -10.07 6.90
CA ILE A 63 11.57 -8.85 6.11
C ILE A 63 10.83 -7.69 6.76
N THR A 64 11.23 -6.49 6.39
CA THR A 64 10.47 -5.27 6.68
C THR A 64 9.85 -4.78 5.39
N VAL A 65 8.54 -4.60 5.43
CA VAL A 65 7.74 -4.03 4.36
C VAL A 65 7.60 -2.53 4.61
N GLN A 66 7.62 -1.73 3.55
CA GLN A 66 7.31 -0.30 3.64
C GLN A 66 5.90 -0.08 3.10
N LYS A 67 5.08 0.68 3.82
CA LYS A 67 3.72 1.03 3.36
C LYS A 67 3.43 2.51 3.46
N ARG A 68 2.61 3.04 2.56
CA ARG A 68 2.07 4.40 2.66
C ARG A 68 0.64 4.44 2.17
N PHE A 69 -0.10 5.47 2.56
CA PHE A 69 -1.51 5.65 2.26
C PHE A 69 -1.71 6.92 1.45
N SER A 70 -2.53 6.82 0.42
CA SER A 70 -2.94 7.95 -0.41
C SER A 70 -4.46 7.99 -0.44
N ILE A 71 -5.06 9.17 -0.24
CA ILE A 71 -6.50 9.36 -0.36
C ILE A 71 -6.82 10.21 -1.59
N GLY A 72 -7.96 9.94 -2.20
CA GLY A 72 -8.58 10.82 -3.20
C GLY A 72 -9.68 11.66 -2.55
N HIS A 73 -9.90 12.86 -3.07
CA HIS A 73 -11.09 13.64 -2.79
C HIS A 73 -12.02 13.62 -4.01
N PHE A 74 -13.27 14.03 -3.79
CA PHE A 74 -14.23 14.22 -4.89
C PHE A 74 -13.72 15.29 -5.86
N ASP A 75 -14.33 15.32 -7.04
CA ASP A 75 -14.01 16.29 -8.10
C ASP A 75 -12.56 16.20 -8.62
N GLU A 76 -12.02 14.97 -8.64
CA GLU A 76 -10.68 14.65 -9.17
C GLU A 76 -9.53 15.35 -8.42
N VAL A 77 -9.76 15.72 -7.15
CA VAL A 77 -8.76 16.40 -6.33
C VAL A 77 -7.88 15.37 -5.60
N PRO A 78 -6.54 15.46 -5.71
CA PRO A 78 -5.65 14.63 -4.90
C PRO A 78 -5.78 15.02 -3.44
N GLY A 79 -5.90 14.03 -2.56
CA GLY A 79 -5.91 14.26 -1.13
C GLY A 79 -4.57 13.97 -0.46
N GLN A 80 -4.62 13.76 0.86
CA GLN A 80 -3.44 13.49 1.68
C GLN A 80 -2.64 12.27 1.21
N LEU A 81 -1.31 12.41 1.23
CA LEU A 81 -0.36 11.32 1.06
C LEU A 81 0.45 11.19 2.35
N SER A 82 0.49 9.98 2.93
CA SER A 82 1.30 9.73 4.13
C SER A 82 2.78 9.55 3.80
N ALA A 83 3.63 9.66 4.82
CA ALA A 83 4.99 9.12 4.75
C ALA A 83 4.97 7.59 4.63
N PHE A 84 6.13 6.99 4.33
CA PHE A 84 6.31 5.54 4.46
C PHE A 84 6.43 5.13 5.92
N PHE A 85 5.81 4.01 6.25
CA PHE A 85 5.86 3.35 7.54
C PHE A 85 6.44 1.95 7.37
N ALA A 86 7.36 1.59 8.27
CA ALA A 86 7.89 0.25 8.35
C ALA A 86 6.88 -0.69 9.03
N MET A 87 6.67 -1.85 8.44
CA MET A 87 5.85 -2.93 8.98
C MET A 87 6.68 -4.22 8.96
N PRO A 88 7.03 -4.78 10.12
CA PRO A 88 7.63 -6.11 10.16
C PRO A 88 6.70 -7.13 9.51
N ALA A 89 7.25 -8.03 8.70
CA ALA A 89 6.50 -9.15 8.14
C ALA A 89 7.29 -10.45 8.38
N PRO A 90 7.06 -11.11 9.53
CA PRO A 90 7.78 -12.33 9.87
C PRO A 90 7.48 -13.50 8.93
N PRO A 91 8.38 -14.49 8.83
CA PRO A 91 8.19 -15.69 8.01
C PRO A 91 6.86 -16.38 8.30
N SER A 92 6.15 -16.75 7.25
CA SER A 92 4.90 -17.52 7.32
C SER A 92 3.81 -16.87 8.20
N ARG A 93 3.85 -15.55 8.40
CA ARG A 93 2.84 -14.80 9.16
C ARG A 93 2.08 -13.82 8.26
N THR A 94 0.91 -13.44 8.75
CA THR A 94 0.03 -12.46 8.14
C THR A 94 -0.06 -11.25 9.04
N GLU A 95 0.13 -10.09 8.46
CA GLU A 95 -0.13 -8.80 9.08
C GLU A 95 -1.42 -8.22 8.49
N GLU A 96 -2.18 -7.50 9.32
CA GLU A 96 -3.46 -6.91 8.92
C GLU A 96 -3.37 -5.39 8.86
N ILE A 97 -3.88 -4.81 7.77
CA ILE A 97 -4.10 -3.38 7.60
C ILE A 97 -5.61 -3.17 7.57
N GLU A 98 -6.13 -2.51 8.60
CA GLU A 98 -7.57 -2.25 8.74
C GLU A 98 -7.84 -0.76 8.99
N CYS A 99 -9.11 -0.35 8.91
CA CYS A 99 -9.52 1.05 8.95
C CYS A 99 -8.98 1.84 10.16
N ARG A 100 -8.95 1.28 11.37
CA ARG A 100 -8.39 1.96 12.56
C ARG A 100 -6.91 2.27 12.38
N SER A 101 -6.13 1.33 11.85
CA SER A 101 -4.72 1.54 11.54
C SER A 101 -4.55 2.60 10.45
N ILE A 102 -5.40 2.60 9.41
CA ILE A 102 -5.36 3.59 8.33
C ILE A 102 -5.60 5.00 8.89
N TYR A 103 -6.64 5.18 9.71
CA TYR A 103 -6.92 6.46 10.39
C TYR A 103 -5.72 6.93 11.22
N ALA A 104 -5.09 6.03 11.98
CA ALA A 104 -3.94 6.36 12.80
C ALA A 104 -2.74 6.84 11.96
N HIS A 105 -2.43 6.16 10.85
CA HIS A 105 -1.32 6.55 9.96
C HIS A 105 -1.59 7.85 9.19
N LEU A 106 -2.87 8.17 8.94
CA LEU A 106 -3.28 9.43 8.29
C LEU A 106 -3.50 10.58 9.30
N ASN A 107 -3.43 10.31 10.60
CA ASN A 107 -3.79 11.26 11.67
C ASN A 107 -5.22 11.80 11.48
N MET A 108 -6.16 10.91 11.18
CA MET A 108 -7.56 11.25 10.96
C MET A 108 -8.46 10.76 12.10
N PRO A 109 -9.57 11.46 12.39
CA PRO A 109 -10.57 10.97 13.31
C PRO A 109 -11.14 9.62 12.86
N VAL A 110 -11.30 8.69 13.81
CA VAL A 110 -11.91 7.39 13.52
C VAL A 110 -13.36 7.61 13.09
N GLY A 111 -13.72 7.04 11.93
CA GLY A 111 -15.06 7.12 11.36
C GLY A 111 -15.22 8.15 10.25
N THR A 112 -14.22 9.02 10.01
CA THR A 112 -14.20 9.90 8.84
C THR A 112 -14.30 9.07 7.55
N PHE A 113 -15.22 9.43 6.66
CA PHE A 113 -15.32 8.74 5.38
C PHE A 113 -14.07 9.01 4.54
N ILE A 114 -13.34 7.94 4.19
CA ILE A 114 -12.16 8.01 3.33
C ILE A 114 -12.11 6.80 2.39
N GLU A 115 -11.63 7.05 1.18
CA GLU A 115 -11.20 5.99 0.26
C GLU A 115 -9.83 6.33 -0.34
N GLY A 116 -9.14 5.31 -0.80
CA GLY A 116 -7.81 5.50 -1.34
C GLY A 116 -7.07 4.20 -1.61
N TYR A 117 -5.74 4.29 -1.62
CA TYR A 117 -4.86 3.16 -1.83
C TYR A 117 -3.79 3.07 -0.74
N VAL A 118 -3.51 1.86 -0.28
CA VAL A 118 -2.27 1.53 0.40
C VAL A 118 -1.27 1.00 -0.62
N GLU A 119 -0.14 1.67 -0.71
CA GLU A 119 1.02 1.21 -1.47
C GLU A 119 1.93 0.42 -0.54
N ILE A 120 2.28 -0.80 -0.94
CA ILE A 120 3.10 -1.74 -0.16
C ILE A 120 4.34 -2.11 -0.99
N ARG A 121 5.53 -1.87 -0.43
CA ARG A 121 6.83 -2.20 -1.02
C ARG A 121 7.51 -3.28 -0.21
N SER A 122 7.95 -4.33 -0.88
CA SER A 122 8.58 -5.49 -0.26
C SER A 122 9.82 -5.95 -1.03
N PRO A 123 10.87 -6.41 -0.33
CA PRO A 123 12.02 -7.04 -0.98
C PRO A 123 11.71 -8.47 -1.50
N LEU A 124 10.61 -9.08 -1.05
CA LEU A 124 10.16 -10.40 -1.47
C LEU A 124 8.71 -10.36 -1.94
N GLU A 125 8.30 -11.32 -2.75
CA GLU A 125 6.90 -11.48 -3.12
C GLU A 125 6.06 -11.81 -1.87
N LEU A 126 4.89 -11.20 -1.78
CA LEU A 126 3.90 -11.32 -0.73
C LEU A 126 2.57 -11.80 -1.32
N ASP A 127 1.76 -12.46 -0.50
CA ASP A 127 0.34 -12.65 -0.77
C ASP A 127 -0.43 -11.49 -0.13
N VAL A 128 -1.15 -10.71 -0.93
CA VAL A 128 -1.94 -9.56 -0.47
C VAL A 128 -3.39 -9.76 -0.87
N GLU A 129 -4.28 -9.76 0.12
CA GLU A 129 -5.72 -9.98 -0.08
C GLU A 129 -6.52 -8.95 0.70
N GLY A 130 -7.47 -8.31 0.04
CA GLY A 130 -8.39 -7.33 0.62
C GLY A 130 -9.78 -7.91 0.78
N ILE A 131 -10.46 -7.56 1.87
CA ILE A 131 -11.88 -7.77 2.08
C ILE A 131 -12.54 -6.43 2.40
N TYR A 132 -13.62 -6.13 1.68
CA TYR A 132 -14.38 -4.90 1.77
C TYR A 132 -15.81 -5.23 2.18
N THR A 133 -16.27 -4.64 3.28
CA THR A 133 -17.58 -4.89 3.83
C THR A 133 -18.37 -3.59 3.90
N LEU A 134 -19.61 -3.62 3.41
CA LEU A 134 -20.58 -2.56 3.54
C LEU A 134 -21.74 -3.05 4.42
N GLN A 135 -22.09 -2.28 5.44
CA GLN A 135 -23.32 -2.45 6.20
C GLN A 135 -24.25 -1.26 5.97
N SER A 136 -25.48 -1.52 5.52
CA SER A 136 -26.52 -0.51 5.35
C SER A 136 -27.84 -0.99 5.96
N GLY A 137 -28.25 -0.37 7.06
CA GLY A 137 -29.36 -0.87 7.88
C GLY A 137 -29.09 -2.30 8.37
N THR A 138 -29.94 -3.24 7.95
CA THR A 138 -29.81 -4.68 8.24
C THR A 138 -29.09 -5.46 7.13
N SER A 139 -28.77 -4.82 6.01
CA SER A 139 -28.11 -5.46 4.86
C SER A 139 -26.59 -5.39 5.00
N VAL A 140 -25.92 -6.48 4.62
CA VAL A 140 -24.46 -6.58 4.56
C VAL A 140 -24.04 -7.05 3.17
N ALA A 141 -23.07 -6.37 2.57
CA ALA A 141 -22.41 -6.78 1.34
C ALA A 141 -20.90 -6.93 1.58
N MET A 142 -20.29 -7.86 0.86
CA MET A 142 -18.87 -8.21 0.98
C MET A 142 -18.26 -8.39 -0.41
N HIS A 143 -17.04 -7.90 -0.58
CA HIS A 143 -16.20 -8.17 -1.75
C HIS A 143 -14.79 -8.57 -1.30
N MET A 144 -14.18 -9.53 -1.99
CA MET A 144 -12.81 -9.95 -1.78
C MET A 144 -11.99 -9.72 -3.04
N GLU A 145 -10.75 -9.27 -2.87
CA GLU A 145 -9.81 -9.00 -3.95
C GLU A 145 -8.46 -9.62 -3.62
N ARG A 146 -7.88 -10.37 -4.56
CA ARG A 146 -6.45 -10.67 -4.54
C ARG A 146 -5.71 -9.53 -5.21
N VAL A 147 -4.81 -8.87 -4.48
CA VAL A 147 -4.09 -7.69 -4.96
C VAL A 147 -2.83 -8.14 -5.69
N PRO A 148 -2.73 -7.96 -7.01
CA PRO A 148 -1.58 -8.42 -7.77
C PRO A 148 -0.35 -7.54 -7.53
N LYS A 149 0.84 -8.12 -7.71
CA LYS A 149 2.07 -7.35 -7.83
C LYS A 149 2.00 -6.42 -9.04
N ARG A 150 2.43 -5.18 -8.86
CA ARG A 150 2.58 -4.18 -9.91
C ARG A 150 3.89 -4.40 -10.66
N PRO A 151 3.94 -4.11 -11.98
CA PRO A 151 5.16 -4.18 -12.77
C PRO A 151 6.21 -3.16 -12.34
#